data_AF-A0A3E2NLW6-F1
#
_entry.id   AF-A0A3E2NLW6-F1
#
_cell.length_a   1.000
_cell.length_b   1.000
_cell.length_c   1.000
_cell.angle_alpha   90.00
_cell.angle_beta   90.00
_cell.angle_gamma   90.00
#
_symmetry.space_group_name_H-M   'P 1'
#
loop_
_entity.id
_entity.type
_entity.pdbx_description
1 polymer ?
#
loop_
_entity_poly.entity_id
_entity_poly.type
_entity_poly.pdbx_seq_one_letter_code
_entity_poly.pdbx_strand_id
1 'polypeptide(L)'
;MKTLLTIFNNLQLSYTALFKFMVSNVWKMIVWTFCIYLAPTYELIGLTVFLLCADLITGIWKSLKTGVPVTAAKIGLSVEKMIAYTFGVVCTYAVQHGITNDAIKVMLFYSGIVSLKELKSIIENIEIITGTSIWGVLSKQIGNLMPGKKLDKEDKETKDETK
;
A
#
# COMPACT_ATOMS: atom_id res chain seq x y z
N MET A 1 -2.17 31.17 -59.72
CA MET A 1 -1.05 31.42 -58.77
C MET A 1 -1.53 31.79 -57.36
N LYS A 2 -2.43 32.77 -57.19
CA LYS A 2 -2.98 33.16 -55.87
C LYS A 2 -3.65 32.00 -55.09
N THR A 3 -4.45 31.17 -55.77
CA THR A 3 -5.14 30.02 -55.15
C THR A 3 -4.18 28.98 -54.57
N LEU A 4 -3.09 28.68 -55.30
CA LEU A 4 -2.04 27.76 -54.82
C LEU A 4 -1.31 28.32 -53.60
N LEU A 5 -1.07 29.64 -53.59
CA LEU A 5 -0.46 30.33 -52.45
C LEU A 5 -1.36 30.28 -51.20
N THR A 6 -2.67 30.45 -51.37
CA THR A 6 -3.65 30.35 -50.28
C THR A 6 -3.72 28.93 -49.71
N ILE A 7 -3.72 27.91 -50.57
CA ILE A 7 -3.69 26.51 -50.14
C ILE A 7 -2.42 26.22 -49.33
N PHE A 8 -1.26 26.67 -49.82
CA PHE A 8 0.02 26.49 -49.13
C PHE A 8 0.06 27.19 -47.76
N ASN A 9 -0.43 28.44 -47.67
CA ASN A 9 -0.51 29.15 -46.38
C ASN A 9 -1.45 28.47 -45.39
N ASN A 10 -2.62 28.00 -45.84
CA ASN A 10 -3.56 27.27 -44.98
C ASN A 10 -2.98 25.93 -44.50
N LEU A 11 -2.21 25.26 -45.35
CA LEU A 11 -1.50 24.04 -45.00
C LEU A 11 -0.42 24.32 -43.94
N GLN A 12 0.39 25.37 -44.11
CA GLN A 12 1.39 25.79 -43.13
C GLN A 12 0.76 26.17 -41.79
N LEU A 13 -0.33 26.95 -41.80
CA LEU A 13 -1.12 27.29 -40.61
C LEU A 13 -1.63 26.04 -39.91
N SER A 14 -2.16 25.07 -40.67
CA SER A 14 -2.65 23.80 -40.12
C SER A 14 -1.53 22.99 -39.46
N TYR A 15 -0.35 22.89 -40.09
CA TYR A 15 0.81 22.21 -39.50
C TYR A 15 1.30 22.89 -38.22
N THR A 16 1.37 24.22 -38.19
CA THR A 16 1.77 24.94 -36.98
C THR A 16 0.76 24.79 -35.85
N ALA A 17 -0.53 24.74 -36.16
CA ALA A 17 -1.59 24.48 -35.18
C ALA A 17 -1.50 23.05 -34.62
N LEU A 18 -1.30 22.05 -35.48
CA LEU A 18 -1.09 20.65 -35.08
C LEU A 18 0.16 20.50 -34.21
N PHE A 19 1.26 21.16 -34.58
CA PHE A 19 2.49 21.12 -33.79
C PHE A 19 2.30 21.75 -32.39
N LYS A 20 1.65 22.92 -32.31
CA LYS A 20 1.31 23.55 -31.02
C LYS A 20 0.39 22.66 -30.19
N PHE A 21 -0.60 22.03 -30.82
CA PHE A 21 -1.48 21.06 -30.16
C PHE A 21 -0.69 19.87 -29.62
N MET A 22 0.21 19.27 -30.41
CA MET A 22 1.03 18.16 -29.93
C MET A 22 1.90 18.58 -28.74
N VAL A 23 2.68 19.67 -28.87
CA VAL A 23 3.55 20.17 -27.78
C VAL A 23 2.75 20.48 -26.52
N SER A 24 1.57 21.11 -26.65
CA SER A 24 0.70 21.39 -25.52
C SER A 24 0.16 20.14 -24.82
N ASN A 25 0.09 19.00 -25.51
CA ASN A 25 -0.42 17.74 -24.97
C ASN A 25 0.67 16.70 -24.66
N VAL A 26 1.96 16.97 -24.96
CA VAL A 26 3.08 16.07 -24.64
C VAL A 26 3.07 15.68 -23.16
N TRP A 27 2.85 16.64 -22.26
CA TRP A 27 2.82 16.35 -20.82
C TRP A 27 1.72 15.35 -20.44
N LYS A 28 0.54 15.46 -21.07
CA LYS A 28 -0.58 14.53 -20.86
C LYS A 28 -0.22 13.14 -21.36
N MET A 29 0.46 13.04 -22.50
CA MET A 29 0.93 11.76 -23.02
C MET A 29 1.92 11.10 -22.06
N ILE A 30 2.87 11.86 -21.51
CA ILE A 30 3.83 11.32 -20.53
C ILE A 30 3.11 10.79 -19.29
N VAL A 31 2.19 11.58 -18.72
CA VAL A 31 1.38 11.15 -17.56
C VAL A 31 0.54 9.92 -17.90
N TRP A 32 -0.11 9.90 -19.06
CA TRP A 32 -0.94 8.79 -19.51
C TRP A 32 -0.13 7.50 -19.69
N THR A 33 1.04 7.58 -20.32
CA THR A 33 1.95 6.44 -20.47
C THR A 33 2.42 5.92 -19.10
N PHE A 34 2.74 6.82 -18.17
CA PHE A 34 3.12 6.43 -16.81
C PHE A 34 1.97 5.75 -16.06
N CYS A 35 0.73 6.27 -16.17
CA CYS A 35 -0.46 5.64 -15.59
C CYS A 35 -0.73 4.25 -16.18
N ILE A 36 -0.57 4.07 -17.50
CA ILE A 36 -0.71 2.75 -18.14
C ILE A 36 0.37 1.80 -17.65
N TYR A 37 1.63 2.26 -17.54
CA TYR A 37 2.71 1.43 -17.04
C TYR A 37 2.44 0.93 -15.62
N LEU A 38 1.87 1.77 -14.76
CA LEU A 38 1.49 1.39 -13.40
C LEU A 38 0.15 0.66 -13.30
N ALA A 39 -0.59 0.47 -14.39
CA ALA A 39 -1.90 -0.18 -14.37
C ALA A 39 -1.89 -1.52 -13.62
N PRO A 40 -0.88 -2.41 -13.73
CA PRO A 40 -0.86 -3.69 -13.00
C PRO A 40 -0.77 -3.57 -11.47
N THR A 41 -0.47 -2.38 -10.93
CA THR A 41 -0.28 -2.16 -9.48
C THR A 41 -1.56 -1.79 -8.74
N TYR A 42 -2.64 -1.50 -9.47
CA TYR A 42 -3.86 -0.88 -8.91
C TYR A 42 -4.51 -1.70 -7.79
N GLU A 43 -4.54 -3.03 -7.90
CA GLU A 43 -5.15 -3.91 -6.89
C GLU A 43 -4.41 -3.84 -5.55
N LEU A 44 -3.08 -3.91 -5.60
CA LEU A 44 -2.25 -3.89 -4.39
C LEU A 44 -2.19 -2.51 -3.76
N ILE A 45 -2.18 -1.44 -4.57
CA ILE A 45 -2.33 -0.08 -4.06
C ILE A 45 -3.70 0.07 -3.38
N GLY A 46 -4.78 -0.38 -4.02
CA GLY A 46 -6.13 -0.31 -3.49
C GLY A 46 -6.29 -1.04 -2.17
N LEU A 47 -5.77 -2.27 -2.07
CA LEU A 47 -5.74 -3.03 -0.82
C LEU A 47 -4.95 -2.33 0.29
N THR A 48 -3.77 -1.83 -0.05
CA THR A 48 -2.89 -1.13 0.90
C THR A 48 -3.57 0.12 1.47
N VAL A 49 -4.17 0.94 0.58
CA VAL A 49 -4.91 2.14 0.97
C VAL A 49 -6.14 1.79 1.80
N PHE A 50 -6.88 0.74 1.42
CA PHE A 50 -8.03 0.27 2.19
C PHE A 50 -7.64 -0.10 3.63
N LEU A 51 -6.57 -0.89 3.81
CA LEU A 51 -6.10 -1.28 5.14
C LEU A 51 -5.62 -0.07 5.95
N LEU A 52 -4.90 0.87 5.35
CA LEU A 52 -4.48 2.10 6.03
C LEU A 52 -5.67 2.97 6.46
N CYS A 53 -6.70 3.07 5.62
CA CYS A 53 -7.94 3.77 5.98
C CYS A 53 -8.66 3.07 7.14
N ALA A 54 -8.74 1.74 7.11
CA ALA A 54 -9.32 0.96 8.21
C ALA A 54 -8.50 1.11 9.51
N ASP A 55 -7.17 1.14 9.44
CA ASP A 55 -6.29 1.41 10.57
C ASP A 55 -6.55 2.80 11.16
N LEU A 56 -6.63 3.84 10.31
CA LEU A 56 -6.93 5.19 10.76
C LEU A 56 -8.31 5.29 11.44
N ILE A 57 -9.35 4.70 10.85
CA ILE A 57 -10.71 4.70 11.40
C ILE A 57 -10.73 3.99 12.76
N THR A 58 -10.13 2.80 12.85
CA THR A 58 -10.09 2.02 14.11
C THR A 58 -9.24 2.70 15.17
N GLY A 59 -8.13 3.35 14.79
CA GLY A 59 -7.30 4.15 15.68
C GLY A 59 -8.04 5.36 16.26
N ILE A 60 -8.80 6.09 15.44
CA ILE A 60 -9.65 7.19 15.90
C ILE A 60 -10.73 6.66 16.85
N TRP A 61 -11.41 5.57 16.49
CA TRP A 61 -12.48 5.00 17.31
C TRP A 61 -11.97 4.51 18.68
N LYS A 62 -10.81 3.86 18.70
CA LYS A 62 -10.11 3.51 19.94
C LYS A 62 -9.83 4.75 20.79
N SER A 63 -9.29 5.81 20.19
CA SER A 63 -8.97 7.05 20.91
C SER A 63 -10.20 7.68 21.55
N LEU A 64 -11.33 7.69 20.84
CA LEU A 64 -12.61 8.16 21.35
C LEU A 64 -13.11 7.30 22.52
N LYS A 65 -12.95 5.97 22.43
CA LYS A 65 -13.42 5.05 23.48
C LYS A 65 -12.56 5.06 24.73
N THR A 66 -11.25 5.30 24.60
CA THR A 66 -10.32 5.37 25.73
C THR A 66 -10.15 6.77 26.32
N GLY A 67 -10.78 7.79 25.71
CA GLY A 67 -10.64 9.19 26.12
C GLY A 67 -9.26 9.79 25.84
N VAL A 68 -8.42 9.11 25.05
CA VAL A 68 -7.11 9.63 24.65
C VAL A 68 -7.32 10.67 23.54
N PRO A 69 -6.69 11.85 23.62
CA PRO A 69 -6.81 12.85 22.56
C PRO A 69 -6.15 12.39 21.25
N VAL A 70 -6.88 12.58 20.15
CA VAL A 70 -6.35 12.47 18.79
C VAL A 70 -5.60 13.77 18.48
N THR A 71 -4.29 13.66 18.26
CA THR A 71 -3.46 14.82 17.91
C THR A 71 -3.16 14.84 16.42
N ALA A 72 -2.97 16.03 15.85
CA ALA A 72 -2.58 16.19 14.45
C ALA A 72 -1.30 15.43 14.11
N ALA A 73 -0.35 15.33 15.06
CA ALA A 73 0.86 14.55 14.91
C ALA A 73 0.59 13.05 14.67
N LYS A 74 -0.38 12.46 15.40
CA LYS A 74 -0.73 11.03 15.22
C LYS A 74 -1.38 10.78 13.85
N ILE A 75 -2.27 11.67 13.41
CA ILE A 75 -2.88 11.58 12.08
C ILE A 75 -1.81 11.77 10.99
N GLY A 76 -0.88 12.71 11.18
CA GLY A 76 0.24 12.95 10.28
C GLY A 76 1.08 11.69 10.03
N LEU A 77 1.36 10.91 11.07
CA LEU A 77 2.06 9.63 10.94
C LEU A 77 1.28 8.62 10.08
N SER A 78 -0.05 8.57 10.22
CA SER A 78 -0.88 7.71 9.36
C SER A 78 -0.86 8.16 7.89
N VAL A 79 -0.89 9.47 7.64
CA VAL A 79 -0.78 10.02 6.28
C VAL A 79 0.61 9.74 5.68
N GLU A 80 1.67 9.88 6.48
CA GLU A 80 3.03 9.56 6.07
C GLU A 80 3.16 8.08 5.69
N LYS A 81 2.57 7.17 6.48
CA LYS A 81 2.48 5.75 6.10
C LYS A 81 1.74 5.54 4.78
N MET A 82 0.61 6.22 4.57
CA MET A 82 -0.16 6.09 3.32
C MET A 82 0.70 6.45 2.11
N ILE A 83 1.40 7.57 2.16
CA ILE A 83 2.29 8.01 1.09
C ILE A 83 3.44 7.00 0.93
N ALA A 84 4.15 6.70 2.01
CA ALA A 84 5.32 5.82 1.97
C ALA A 84 5.01 4.41 1.44
N TYR A 85 3.88 3.82 1.84
CA TYR A 85 3.50 2.47 1.41
C TYR A 85 3.02 2.44 -0.03
N THR A 86 2.23 3.42 -0.48
CA THR A 86 1.85 3.53 -1.89
C THR A 86 3.07 3.73 -2.78
N PHE A 87 4.02 4.59 -2.39
CA PHE A 87 5.29 4.73 -3.11
C PHE A 87 6.10 3.43 -3.13
N GLY A 88 6.15 2.69 -2.01
CA GLY A 88 6.82 1.41 -1.93
C GLY A 88 6.24 0.36 -2.89
N VAL A 89 4.92 0.30 -3.06
CA VAL A 89 4.29 -0.59 -4.06
C VAL A 89 4.74 -0.22 -5.48
N VAL A 90 4.78 1.06 -5.83
CA VAL A 90 5.23 1.53 -7.15
C VAL A 90 6.71 1.21 -7.38
N CYS A 91 7.58 1.45 -6.39
CA CYS A 91 9.01 1.13 -6.50
C CYS A 91 9.26 -0.38 -6.65
N THR A 92 8.54 -1.20 -5.88
CA THR A 92 8.69 -2.66 -5.94
C THR A 92 8.15 -3.25 -7.23
N TYR A 93 7.12 -2.64 -7.85
CA TYR A 93 6.71 -2.96 -9.21
C TYR A 93 7.81 -2.66 -10.23
N ALA A 94 8.43 -1.48 -10.16
CA ALA A 94 9.52 -1.11 -11.07
C ALA A 94 10.71 -2.09 -10.95
N VAL A 95 11.05 -2.55 -9.74
CA VAL A 95 12.08 -3.57 -9.53
C VAL A 95 11.63 -4.93 -10.05
N GLN A 96 10.40 -5.34 -9.77
CA GLN A 96 9.86 -6.62 -10.22
C GLN A 96 9.91 -6.72 -11.75
N HIS A 97 9.38 -5.73 -12.45
CA HIS A 97 9.28 -5.74 -13.90
C HIS A 97 10.61 -5.39 -14.58
N GLY A 98 11.31 -4.36 -14.10
CA GLY A 98 12.52 -3.84 -14.75
C GLY A 98 13.81 -4.58 -14.42
N ILE A 99 13.91 -5.23 -13.25
CA ILE A 99 15.12 -5.93 -12.80
C ILE A 99 14.94 -7.44 -12.79
N THR A 100 13.84 -7.92 -12.19
CA THR A 100 13.63 -9.37 -12.03
C THR A 100 12.90 -10.01 -13.21
N ASN A 101 12.45 -9.23 -14.20
CA ASN A 101 11.65 -9.68 -15.33
C ASN A 101 10.47 -10.58 -14.89
N ASP A 102 9.78 -10.17 -13.82
CA ASP A 102 8.66 -10.89 -13.19
C ASP A 102 8.98 -12.30 -12.66
N ALA A 103 10.26 -12.72 -12.62
CA ALA A 103 10.67 -14.00 -12.04
C ALA A 103 10.44 -14.04 -10.51
N ILE A 104 10.57 -12.89 -9.84
CA ILE A 104 10.33 -12.75 -8.41
C ILE A 104 9.20 -11.74 -8.21
N LYS A 105 8.12 -12.16 -7.51
CA LYS A 105 6.96 -11.30 -7.23
C LYS A 105 7.23 -10.31 -6.07
N VAL A 106 8.23 -9.44 -6.23
CA VAL A 106 8.70 -8.49 -5.20
C VAL A 106 7.56 -7.61 -4.69
N MET A 107 6.71 -7.12 -5.60
CA MET A 107 5.57 -6.27 -5.28
C MET A 107 4.58 -6.97 -4.33
N LEU A 108 4.34 -8.27 -4.56
CA LEU A 108 3.45 -9.08 -3.73
C LEU A 108 4.03 -9.28 -2.33
N PHE A 109 5.33 -9.57 -2.21
CA PHE A 109 5.99 -9.73 -0.92
C PHE A 109 5.93 -8.45 -0.08
N TYR A 110 6.27 -7.32 -0.70
CA TYR A 110 6.21 -6.02 -0.04
C TYR A 110 4.79 -5.71 0.45
N SER A 111 3.81 -5.82 -0.44
CA SER A 111 2.40 -5.54 -0.11
C SER A 111 1.87 -6.49 0.96
N GLY A 112 2.29 -7.77 0.94
CA GLY A 112 1.94 -8.74 1.97
C GLY A 112 2.49 -8.37 3.34
N ILE A 113 3.76 -7.97 3.44
CA ILE A 113 4.37 -7.55 4.70
C ILE A 113 3.68 -6.30 5.26
N VAL A 114 3.45 -5.30 4.42
CA VAL A 114 2.73 -4.07 4.81
C VAL A 114 1.30 -4.39 5.26
N SER A 115 0.58 -5.21 4.49
CA SER A 115 -0.80 -5.59 4.81
C SER A 115 -0.91 -6.32 6.14
N LEU A 116 0.01 -7.24 6.44
CA LEU A 116 0.05 -7.94 7.72
C LEU A 116 0.33 -7.00 8.89
N LYS A 117 1.20 -6.01 8.70
CA LYS A 117 1.50 -5.00 9.71
C LYS A 117 0.27 -4.14 10.03
N GLU A 118 -0.42 -3.65 9.01
CA GLU A 118 -1.62 -2.81 9.21
C GLU A 118 -2.80 -3.63 9.75
N LEU A 119 -2.97 -4.89 9.30
CA LEU A 119 -3.96 -5.80 9.87
C LEU A 119 -3.73 -6.04 11.37
N LYS A 120 -2.47 -6.24 11.77
CA LYS A 120 -2.13 -6.38 13.19
C LYS A 120 -2.52 -5.14 14.00
N SER A 121 -2.22 -3.94 13.48
CA SER A 121 -2.60 -2.67 14.12
C SER A 121 -4.12 -2.53 14.26
N ILE A 122 -4.88 -2.90 13.22
CA ILE A 122 -6.34 -2.94 13.25
C ILE A 122 -6.85 -3.88 14.35
N ILE A 123 -6.30 -5.09 14.45
CA ILE A 123 -6.70 -6.06 15.47
C ILE A 123 -6.44 -5.48 16.87
N GLU A 124 -5.26 -4.94 17.13
CA GLU A 124 -4.93 -4.29 18.41
C GLU A 124 -5.90 -3.14 18.76
N ASN A 125 -6.33 -2.39 17.76
CA ASN A 125 -7.33 -1.33 17.97
C ASN A 125 -8.71 -1.91 18.31
N ILE A 126 -9.14 -2.96 17.59
CA ILE A 126 -10.42 -3.63 17.84
C ILE A 126 -10.44 -4.27 19.23
N GLU A 127 -9.38 -4.98 19.63
CA GLU A 127 -9.31 -5.63 20.95
C GLU A 127 -9.53 -4.63 22.09
N ILE A 128 -8.98 -3.43 21.98
CA ILE A 128 -9.16 -2.35 22.97
C ILE A 128 -10.59 -1.80 22.92
N ILE A 129 -11.20 -1.74 21.73
CA ILE A 129 -12.58 -1.27 21.57
C ILE A 129 -13.57 -2.30 22.11
N THR A 130 -13.39 -3.60 21.84
CA THR A 130 -14.33 -4.66 22.19
C THR A 130 -14.07 -5.29 23.55
N GLY A 131 -12.87 -5.13 24.11
CA GLY A 131 -12.42 -5.83 25.31
C GLY A 131 -12.16 -7.32 25.09
N THR A 132 -12.04 -7.77 23.84
CA THR A 132 -11.80 -9.18 23.48
C THR A 132 -10.35 -9.39 23.05
N SER A 133 -9.77 -10.56 23.35
CA SER A 133 -8.41 -10.94 22.91
C SER A 133 -8.46 -11.73 21.60
N ILE A 134 -8.66 -11.02 20.48
CA ILE A 134 -8.72 -11.58 19.13
C ILE A 134 -7.36 -12.18 18.70
N TRP A 135 -6.25 -11.47 18.96
CA TRP A 135 -4.89 -11.91 18.65
C TRP A 135 -4.50 -13.17 19.44
N GLY A 136 -4.93 -13.26 20.70
CA GLY A 136 -4.73 -14.44 21.53
C GLY A 136 -5.45 -15.68 20.99
N VAL A 137 -6.64 -15.51 20.41
CA VAL A 137 -7.38 -16.59 19.76
C VAL A 137 -6.76 -16.96 18.42
N LEU A 138 -6.41 -15.97 17.60
CA LEU A 138 -5.82 -16.19 16.28
C LEU A 138 -4.45 -16.89 16.37
N SER A 139 -3.58 -16.46 17.28
CA SER A 139 -2.27 -17.09 17.51
C SER A 139 -2.38 -18.53 18.01
N LYS A 140 -3.37 -18.83 18.87
CA LYS A 140 -3.66 -20.20 19.31
C LYS A 140 -4.15 -21.08 18.15
N GLN A 141 -5.02 -20.56 17.29
CA GLN A 141 -5.50 -21.30 16.12
C GLN A 141 -4.38 -21.57 15.11
N ILE A 142 -3.53 -20.58 14.82
CA ILE A 142 -2.35 -20.76 13.96
C ILE A 142 -1.37 -21.76 14.59
N GLY A 143 -1.12 -21.68 15.89
CA GLY A 143 -0.28 -22.62 16.63
C GLY A 143 -0.81 -24.05 16.60
N ASN A 144 -2.13 -24.24 16.67
CA ASN A 144 -2.75 -25.56 16.55
C ASN A 144 -2.72 -26.11 15.11
N LEU A 145 -2.70 -25.24 14.10
CA LEU A 145 -2.59 -25.63 12.68
C LEU A 145 -1.14 -25.94 12.26
N MET A 146 -0.14 -25.50 13.03
CA MET A 146 1.24 -25.93 12.88
C MET A 146 1.51 -27.15 13.79
N PRO A 147 1.56 -28.38 13.26
CA PRO A 147 1.93 -29.54 14.06
C PRO A 147 3.42 -29.43 14.43
N GLY A 148 3.73 -28.85 15.59
CA GLY A 148 5.09 -28.82 16.13
C GLY A 148 5.48 -27.51 16.79
N LYS A 149 4.96 -27.26 17.99
CA LYS A 149 5.76 -26.90 19.17
C LYS A 149 4.87 -26.93 20.40
N LYS A 150 4.93 -28.05 21.13
CA LYS A 150 4.69 -28.04 22.57
C LYS A 150 5.71 -27.04 23.13
N LEU A 151 5.27 -25.86 23.52
CA LEU A 151 6.10 -24.90 24.23
C LEU A 151 6.34 -25.47 25.63
N ASP A 152 7.50 -26.10 25.78
CA ASP A 152 8.30 -26.34 26.99
C ASP A 152 7.71 -25.71 28.26
N LYS A 153 6.76 -26.41 28.89
CA LYS A 153 6.30 -26.14 30.26
C LYS A 153 6.72 -27.21 31.26
N GLU A 154 7.40 -28.29 30.84
CA GLU A 154 7.76 -29.40 31.74
C GLU A 154 9.19 -29.35 32.30
N ASP A 155 10.12 -28.53 31.78
CA ASP A 155 11.54 -28.57 32.21
C ASP A 155 11.91 -27.60 33.36
N LYS A 156 10.94 -26.92 33.98
CA LYS A 156 11.20 -26.06 35.15
C LYS A 156 10.79 -26.65 36.50
N GLU A 157 9.93 -27.67 36.53
CA GLU A 157 9.52 -28.29 37.81
C GLU A 157 10.52 -29.34 38.32
N THR A 158 11.35 -29.94 37.46
CA THR A 158 12.29 -31.00 37.90
C THR A 158 13.62 -30.49 38.44
N LYS A 159 13.89 -29.17 38.46
CA LYS A 159 15.17 -28.63 38.97
C LYS A 159 15.11 -28.07 40.39
N ASP A 160 13.93 -27.89 40.96
CA ASP A 160 13.77 -27.45 42.36
C ASP A 160 13.54 -28.62 43.33
N GLU A 161 13.33 -29.85 42.86
CA GLU A 161 13.20 -31.04 43.72
C GLU A 161 14.51 -31.83 43.92
N THR A 162 15.65 -31.35 43.41
CA THR A 162 16.96 -32.01 43.59
C THR A 162 18.07 -31.09 44.10
N LYS A 163 17.72 -30.12 44.94
CA LYS A 163 18.69 -29.38 45.76
C LYS A 163 18.44 -29.57 47.25
#